data_AF-A0AAW1VGP5-F1
#
_entry.id   AF-A0AAW1VGP5-F1
#
_cell.length_a   1.000
_cell.length_b   1.000
_cell.length_c   1.000
_cell.angle_alpha   90.00
_cell.angle_beta   90.00
_cell.angle_gamma   90.00
#
_symmetry.space_group_name_H-M   'P 1'
#
loop_
_entity.id
_entity.type
_entity.pdbx_description
1 polymer ?
#
loop_
_entity_poly.entity_id
_entity_poly.type
_entity_poly.pdbx_seq_one_letter_code
_entity_poly.pdbx_strand_id
1 'polypeptide(L)'
;CVVILCVVCAFKMLLTPAEKQRRYREGRKNNPEKEAETKKKDRERYHANKRLVRDLTTREHRAKKKWRSANARRRDKVRALNVIMHTPESTPPRSNSPANTDEVHLISRAYRRSSTPQRSTSRENIPNSTTSAAVRGRKQVKRNRSELFRDNIKLKEQLKAVNKRYEKYKKRCNREKQKRFQNEDGSQANQQKYEILSNAIKKRYKNVKNRQEKYAIQKIFEEKTVKSSRQKIRIIKECLAVDQGHIRKKQPVFKEKVISFKIKEFFDRDDISRAIAGKKETVSLKKNKMQKRYLLDNMKNLYVSFKRENPALRCSYKTFT
;
A
#
# COMPACT_ATOMS: atom_id res chain seq x y z
N CYS A 1 -58.15 3.46 -5.06
CA CYS A 1 -57.30 2.91 -4.00
C CYS A 1 -55.90 2.64 -4.56
N VAL A 2 -54.93 3.53 -4.29
CA VAL A 2 -53.53 3.34 -4.71
C VAL A 2 -52.68 3.35 -3.45
N VAL A 3 -52.11 2.19 -3.16
CA VAL A 3 -51.26 1.91 -1.99
C VAL A 3 -49.90 2.55 -2.24
N ILE A 4 -49.55 3.57 -1.46
CA ILE A 4 -48.20 4.14 -1.42
C ILE A 4 -47.36 3.28 -0.47
N LEU A 5 -46.53 2.42 -1.06
CA LEU A 5 -45.49 1.67 -0.35
C LEU A 5 -44.40 2.65 0.11
N CYS A 6 -44.43 3.00 1.40
CA CYS A 6 -43.40 3.77 2.07
C CYS A 6 -42.15 2.87 2.26
N VAL A 7 -41.15 3.02 1.40
CA VAL A 7 -39.84 2.39 1.58
C VAL A 7 -39.09 3.16 2.67
N VAL A 8 -39.16 2.66 3.91
CA VAL A 8 -38.30 3.12 5.01
C VAL A 8 -36.90 2.57 4.77
N CYS A 9 -36.06 3.33 4.08
CA CYS A 9 -34.62 3.10 4.04
C CYS A 9 -34.04 3.34 5.44
N ALA A 10 -33.73 2.27 6.16
CA ALA A 10 -32.96 2.31 7.39
C ALA A 10 -31.54 2.82 7.09
N PHE A 11 -31.34 4.13 7.29
CA PHE A 11 -30.02 4.75 7.35
C PHE A 11 -29.24 4.15 8.52
N LYS A 12 -28.28 3.25 8.24
CA LYS A 12 -27.28 2.83 9.24
C LYS A 12 -26.43 4.06 9.58
N MET A 13 -26.73 4.71 10.70
CA MET A 13 -25.89 5.78 11.25
C MET A 13 -24.45 5.28 11.41
N LEU A 14 -23.51 6.04 10.86
CA LEU A 14 -22.07 5.78 10.96
C LEU A 14 -21.63 6.01 12.40
N LEU A 15 -21.61 4.94 13.20
CA LEU A 15 -21.14 4.99 14.59
C LEU A 15 -19.67 5.41 14.66
N THR A 16 -19.36 6.29 15.61
CA THR A 16 -17.99 6.68 15.93
C THR A 16 -17.19 5.48 16.48
N PRO A 17 -15.85 5.48 16.38
CA PRO A 17 -15.03 4.40 16.93
C PRO A 17 -15.29 4.13 18.42
N ALA A 18 -15.53 5.17 19.21
CA ALA A 18 -15.85 5.06 20.63
C ALA A 18 -17.20 4.36 20.87
N GLU A 19 -18.24 4.71 20.11
CA GLU A 19 -19.55 4.08 20.21
C GLU A 19 -19.56 2.63 19.72
N LYS A 20 -18.78 2.32 18.68
CA LYS A 20 -18.55 0.93 18.25
C LYS A 20 -17.92 0.10 19.36
N GLN A 21 -16.94 0.66 20.06
CA GLN A 21 -16.23 -0.03 21.15
C GLN A 21 -17.14 -0.19 22.38
N ARG A 22 -18.00 0.79 22.68
CA ARG A 22 -19.02 0.71 23.73
C ARG A 22 -20.04 -0.40 23.43
N ARG A 23 -20.65 -0.40 22.24
CA ARG A 23 -21.61 -1.45 21.82
C ARG A 23 -20.99 -2.84 21.79
N TYR A 24 -19.72 -2.96 21.43
CA TYR A 24 -18.99 -4.23 21.49
C TYR A 24 -18.82 -4.74 22.93
N ARG A 25 -18.51 -3.85 23.89
CA ARG A 25 -18.42 -4.20 25.32
C ARG A 25 -19.78 -4.58 25.90
N GLU A 26 -20.83 -3.83 25.56
CA GLU A 26 -22.21 -4.12 25.95
C GLU A 26 -22.68 -5.47 25.37
N GLY A 27 -22.39 -5.74 24.09
CA GLY A 27 -22.70 -7.02 23.45
C GLY A 27 -21.96 -8.23 24.03
N ARG A 28 -20.75 -8.04 24.59
CA ARG A 28 -20.05 -9.07 25.36
C ARG A 28 -20.70 -9.33 26.72
N LYS A 29 -21.12 -8.27 27.41
CA LYS A 29 -21.78 -8.37 28.72
C LYS A 29 -23.13 -9.10 28.62
N ASN A 30 -23.85 -8.91 27.52
CA ASN A 30 -25.15 -9.52 27.29
C ASN A 30 -25.11 -11.03 26.96
N ASN A 31 -23.94 -11.59 26.61
CA ASN A 31 -23.80 -13.02 26.26
C ASN A 31 -22.62 -13.67 27.00
N PRO A 32 -22.74 -13.88 28.32
CA PRO A 32 -21.65 -14.42 29.15
C PRO A 32 -21.24 -15.85 28.76
N GLU A 33 -22.18 -16.68 28.31
CA GLU A 33 -21.91 -18.08 27.89
C GLU A 33 -20.99 -18.13 26.67
N LYS A 34 -21.26 -17.30 25.65
CA LYS A 34 -20.44 -17.22 24.44
C LYS A 34 -19.03 -16.71 24.76
N GLU A 35 -18.90 -15.82 25.74
CA GLU A 35 -17.60 -15.35 26.22
C GLU A 35 -16.84 -16.47 26.97
N ALA A 36 -17.52 -17.23 27.82
CA ALA A 36 -16.93 -18.38 28.52
C ALA A 36 -16.47 -19.46 27.53
N GLU A 37 -17.28 -19.75 26.51
CA GLU A 37 -16.94 -20.69 25.44
C GLU A 37 -15.74 -20.20 24.61
N THR A 38 -15.69 -18.90 24.30
CA THR A 38 -14.54 -18.31 23.59
C THR A 38 -13.26 -18.42 24.42
N LYS A 39 -13.34 -18.11 25.73
CA LYS A 39 -12.21 -18.28 26.67
C LYS A 39 -11.77 -19.74 26.76
N LYS A 40 -12.72 -20.68 26.78
CA LYS A 40 -12.44 -22.13 26.79
C LYS A 40 -11.71 -22.55 25.51
N LYS A 41 -12.23 -22.19 24.34
CA LYS A 41 -11.60 -22.43 23.03
C LYS A 41 -10.21 -21.79 22.92
N ASP A 42 -10.01 -20.61 23.48
CA ASP A 42 -8.71 -19.95 23.51
C ASP A 42 -7.70 -20.67 24.42
N ARG A 43 -8.15 -21.17 25.58
CA ARG A 43 -7.33 -22.02 26.46
C ARG A 43 -6.95 -23.33 25.76
N GLU A 44 -7.91 -24.01 25.15
CA GLU A 44 -7.68 -25.25 24.40
C GLU A 44 -6.68 -25.03 23.25
N ARG A 45 -6.87 -23.97 22.45
CA ARG A 45 -5.92 -23.58 21.40
C ARG A 45 -4.54 -23.23 21.95
N TYR A 46 -4.48 -22.54 23.09
CA TYR A 46 -3.22 -22.22 23.73
C TYR A 46 -2.50 -23.49 24.16
N HIS A 47 -3.16 -24.42 24.84
CA HIS A 47 -2.56 -25.68 25.27
C HIS A 47 -2.15 -26.57 24.10
N ALA A 48 -2.97 -26.66 23.04
CA ALA A 48 -2.64 -27.41 21.83
C ALA A 48 -1.41 -26.86 21.10
N ASN A 49 -1.24 -25.53 21.06
CA ASN A 49 -0.13 -24.87 20.38
C ASN A 49 1.08 -24.61 21.28
N LYS A 50 0.96 -24.86 22.60
CA LYS A 50 2.03 -24.62 23.56
C LYS A 50 3.11 -25.69 23.40
N ARG A 51 4.20 -25.32 22.74
CA ARG A 51 5.42 -26.14 22.69
C ARG A 51 6.33 -25.76 23.85
N LEU A 52 6.79 -26.76 24.62
CA LEU A 52 7.73 -26.51 25.70
C LEU A 52 9.09 -26.14 25.10
N VAL A 53 9.89 -25.41 25.88
CA VAL A 53 11.21 -24.96 25.44
C VAL A 53 12.11 -26.14 25.08
N ARG A 54 11.95 -27.30 25.72
CA ARG A 54 12.70 -28.52 25.42
C ARG A 54 12.35 -29.15 24.07
N ASP A 55 11.15 -28.92 23.55
CA ASP A 55 10.65 -29.52 22.30
C ASP A 55 10.92 -28.63 21.06
N LEU A 56 11.71 -27.57 21.23
CA LEU A 56 12.12 -26.68 20.15
C LEU A 56 13.38 -27.22 19.46
N THR A 57 13.42 -27.06 18.14
CA THR A 57 14.63 -27.36 17.37
C THR A 57 15.76 -26.38 17.70
N THR A 58 17.02 -26.78 17.48
CA THR A 58 18.21 -25.93 17.69
C THR A 58 18.14 -24.61 16.90
N ARG A 59 17.53 -24.63 15.71
CA ARG A 59 17.28 -23.44 14.88
C ARG A 59 16.26 -22.50 15.53
N GLU A 60 15.17 -23.02 16.09
CA GLU A 60 14.15 -22.24 16.79
C GLU A 60 14.70 -21.65 18.10
N HIS A 61 15.55 -22.38 18.83
CA HIS A 61 16.27 -21.83 19.99
C HIS A 61 17.13 -20.62 19.63
N ARG A 62 17.90 -20.70 18.52
CA ARG A 62 18.69 -19.56 18.02
C ARG A 62 17.81 -18.38 17.64
N ALA A 63 16.67 -18.63 17.00
CA ALA A 63 15.69 -17.59 16.65
C ALA A 63 15.10 -16.93 17.90
N LYS A 64 14.73 -17.72 18.92
CA LYS A 64 14.20 -17.23 20.20
C LYS A 64 15.24 -16.39 20.96
N LYS A 65 16.51 -16.81 20.97
CA LYS A 65 17.62 -16.02 21.55
C LYS A 65 17.77 -14.68 20.83
N LYS A 66 17.78 -14.68 19.50
CA LYS A 66 17.86 -13.46 18.68
C LYS A 66 16.67 -12.52 18.93
N TRP A 67 15.45 -13.07 19.00
CA TRP A 67 14.25 -12.32 19.30
C TRP A 67 14.30 -11.70 20.70
N ARG A 68 14.73 -12.45 21.72
CA ARG A 68 14.93 -11.92 23.09
C ARG A 68 15.89 -10.74 23.11
N SER A 69 17.05 -10.85 22.45
CA SER A 69 18.02 -9.77 22.36
C SER A 69 17.47 -8.54 21.60
N ALA A 70 16.75 -8.75 20.50
CA ALA A 70 16.13 -7.65 19.76
C ALA A 70 15.02 -6.96 20.57
N ASN A 71 14.20 -7.73 21.28
CA ASN A 71 13.11 -7.20 22.09
C ASN A 71 13.62 -6.51 23.38
N ALA A 72 14.75 -6.95 23.93
CA ALA A 72 15.46 -6.22 24.99
C ALA A 72 15.88 -4.83 24.50
N ARG A 73 16.61 -4.76 23.38
CA ARG A 73 17.01 -3.49 22.75
C ARG A 73 15.82 -2.57 22.46
N ARG A 74 14.70 -3.14 21.98
CA ARG A 74 13.47 -2.36 21.74
C ARG A 74 12.92 -1.77 23.04
N ARG A 75 12.85 -2.56 24.12
CA ARG A 75 12.42 -2.08 25.44
C ARG A 75 13.36 -1.01 25.99
N ASP A 76 14.66 -1.16 25.81
CA ASP A 76 15.65 -0.17 26.24
C ASP A 76 15.46 1.16 25.49
N LYS A 77 15.24 1.11 24.17
CA LYS A 77 14.90 2.30 23.38
C LYS A 77 13.62 2.98 23.85
N VAL A 78 12.56 2.21 24.12
CA VAL A 78 11.30 2.77 24.63
C VAL A 78 11.50 3.39 26.01
N ARG A 79 12.27 2.76 26.90
CA ARG A 79 12.63 3.34 28.19
C ARG A 79 13.42 4.63 28.04
N ALA A 80 14.43 4.65 27.18
CA ALA A 80 15.22 5.85 26.89
C ALA A 80 14.35 6.99 26.33
N LEU A 81 13.44 6.68 25.40
CA LEU A 81 12.49 7.67 24.87
C LEU A 81 11.52 8.19 25.94
N ASN A 82 10.99 7.31 26.80
CA ASN A 82 10.13 7.74 27.91
C ASN A 82 10.90 8.62 28.90
N VAL A 83 12.18 8.33 29.17
CA VAL A 83 13.03 9.19 30.01
C VAL A 83 13.21 10.57 29.38
N ILE A 84 13.44 10.66 28.07
CA ILE A 84 13.55 11.93 27.34
C ILE A 84 12.21 12.69 27.34
N MET A 85 11.08 12.00 27.18
CA MET A 85 9.76 12.64 27.14
C MET A 85 9.25 13.12 28.51
N HIS A 86 9.74 12.53 29.61
CA HIS A 86 9.31 12.86 30.97
C HIS A 86 10.36 13.63 31.78
N THR A 87 11.46 14.06 31.15
CA THR A 87 12.39 15.02 31.78
C THR A 87 11.87 16.44 31.53
N PRO A 88 11.49 17.21 32.56
CA PRO A 88 11.08 18.60 32.38
C PRO A 88 12.28 19.42 31.90
N GLU A 89 12.06 20.22 30.87
CA GLU A 89 13.04 21.13 30.29
C GLU A 89 13.20 22.33 31.25
N SER A 90 14.19 22.29 32.15
CA SER A 90 14.50 23.42 33.01
C SER A 90 15.98 23.51 33.38
N THR A 91 16.52 24.68 33.03
CA THR A 91 17.72 25.38 33.51
C THR A 91 19.04 25.13 32.75
N PRO A 92 19.60 26.16 32.07
CA PRO A 92 20.91 26.08 31.43
C PRO A 92 22.01 25.97 32.50
N PRO A 93 23.11 25.23 32.25
CA PRO A 93 24.17 25.07 33.23
C PRO A 93 24.92 26.38 33.43
N ARG A 94 24.97 26.84 34.67
CA ARG A 94 25.79 27.96 35.12
C ARG A 94 27.27 27.55 35.09
N SER A 95 28.07 28.49 34.62
CA SER A 95 29.53 28.53 34.48
C SER A 95 30.35 27.97 35.67
N ASN A 96 31.44 27.27 35.30
CA ASN A 96 32.74 27.10 35.98
C ASN A 96 32.82 26.37 37.35
N SER A 97 33.29 25.11 37.31
CA SER A 97 34.39 24.59 38.16
C SER A 97 34.86 23.20 37.66
N PRO A 98 36.17 22.92 37.56
CA PRO A 98 36.69 21.64 37.11
C PRO A 98 36.89 20.70 38.31
N ALA A 99 36.13 19.60 38.38
CA ALA A 99 36.45 18.52 39.30
C ALA A 99 35.90 17.17 38.79
N ASN A 100 36.83 16.23 38.60
CA ASN A 100 36.66 14.78 38.59
C ASN A 100 35.62 14.16 37.64
N THR A 101 36.09 13.83 36.44
CA THR A 101 35.59 12.68 35.68
C THR A 101 36.05 11.39 36.37
N ASP A 102 35.11 10.59 36.90
CA ASP A 102 35.12 9.12 36.82
C ASP A 102 34.00 8.54 37.69
N GLU A 103 32.80 8.37 37.13
CA GLU A 103 31.80 7.41 37.63
C GLU A 103 30.64 7.29 36.63
N VAL A 104 30.75 6.47 35.58
CA VAL A 104 29.64 5.62 35.08
C VAL A 104 30.25 4.52 34.18
N HIS A 105 30.52 3.33 34.74
CA HIS A 105 30.26 2.02 34.09
C HIS A 105 30.93 0.86 34.85
N LEU A 106 30.40 0.45 36.00
CA LEU A 106 30.77 -0.86 36.57
C LEU A 106 29.64 -1.51 37.38
N ILE A 107 28.57 -1.88 36.70
CA ILE A 107 27.66 -2.92 37.21
C ILE A 107 27.43 -3.92 36.07
N SER A 108 28.24 -4.99 36.03
CA SER A 108 27.87 -6.33 35.54
C SER A 108 29.11 -7.19 35.25
N ARG A 109 29.89 -7.55 36.29
CA ARG A 109 30.80 -8.71 36.22
C ARG A 109 31.29 -9.21 37.57
N ALA A 110 30.38 -9.54 38.47
CA ALA A 110 30.68 -10.42 39.60
C ALA A 110 29.92 -11.73 39.38
N TYR A 111 30.63 -12.79 38.98
CA TYR A 111 30.36 -14.21 39.27
C TYR A 111 31.32 -15.07 38.42
N ARG A 112 32.58 -15.14 38.88
CA ARG A 112 33.45 -16.31 38.72
C ARG A 112 34.65 -16.17 39.67
N ARG A 113 34.42 -16.54 40.94
CA ARG A 113 35.50 -16.89 41.87
C ARG A 113 35.73 -18.39 41.73
N SER A 114 36.94 -18.75 41.32
CA SER A 114 37.53 -20.06 41.56
C SER A 114 38.99 -19.83 41.94
N SER A 115 39.40 -20.53 42.99
CA SER A 115 40.51 -20.28 43.89
C SER A 115 41.89 -20.62 43.33
N THR A 116 42.89 -19.80 43.68
CA THR A 116 44.33 -20.09 43.96
C THR A 116 45.25 -20.66 42.86
N PRO A 117 46.61 -20.55 42.99
CA PRO A 117 47.43 -19.86 43.99
C PRO A 117 48.44 -18.84 43.42
N GLN A 118 48.99 -18.06 44.35
CA GLN A 118 50.05 -17.08 44.14
C GLN A 118 51.36 -17.71 43.63
N ARG A 119 52.06 -16.97 42.76
CA ARG A 119 53.49 -17.15 42.53
C ARG A 119 54.18 -15.81 42.77
N SER A 120 54.88 -15.76 43.88
CA SER A 120 55.85 -14.73 44.25
C SER A 120 56.92 -14.60 43.17
N THR A 121 57.09 -13.39 42.65
CA THR A 121 58.37 -12.97 42.08
C THR A 121 58.70 -11.63 42.72
N SER A 122 59.87 -11.59 43.33
CA SER A 122 60.49 -10.48 44.01
C SER A 122 60.46 -9.22 43.16
N ARG A 123 59.97 -8.14 43.77
CA ARG A 123 59.93 -6.80 43.22
C ARG A 123 61.26 -6.12 43.55
N GLU A 124 62.24 -6.28 42.67
CA GLU A 124 63.40 -5.37 42.66
C GLU A 124 62.98 -4.05 42.03
N ASN A 125 62.91 -3.02 42.87
CA ASN A 125 62.71 -1.64 42.45
C ASN A 125 64.03 -1.12 41.84
N ILE A 126 64.11 -1.06 40.51
CA ILE A 126 65.09 -0.23 39.82
C ILE A 126 64.42 1.09 39.44
N PRO A 127 64.93 2.25 39.89
CA PRO A 127 64.33 3.54 39.60
C PRO A 127 64.63 3.96 38.15
N ASN A 128 63.59 4.47 37.48
CA ASN A 128 63.62 5.43 36.37
C ASN A 128 64.83 5.40 35.42
N SER A 129 64.80 4.51 34.43
CA SER A 129 65.51 4.76 33.18
C SER A 129 64.59 5.52 32.23
N THR A 130 64.93 6.78 31.98
CA THR A 130 64.47 7.61 30.87
C THR A 130 64.45 6.80 29.58
N THR A 131 63.27 6.28 29.21
CA THR A 131 63.08 5.61 27.92
C THR A 131 63.40 6.60 26.80
N SER A 132 64.54 6.40 26.14
CA SER A 132 64.98 7.24 25.02
C SER A 132 63.88 7.36 23.97
N ALA A 133 63.82 8.49 23.25
CA ALA A 133 62.81 8.75 22.21
C ALA A 133 62.71 7.58 21.19
N ALA A 134 63.82 6.89 20.92
CA ALA A 134 63.88 5.68 20.10
C ALA A 134 63.05 4.50 20.65
N VAL A 135 63.02 4.27 21.98
CA VAL A 135 62.24 3.19 22.61
C VAL A 135 60.74 3.53 22.60
N ARG A 136 60.38 4.82 22.79
CA ARG A 136 58.99 5.29 22.67
C ARG A 136 58.48 5.15 21.24
N GLY A 137 59.28 5.53 20.24
CA GLY A 137 58.98 5.35 18.81
C GLY A 137 58.77 3.89 18.43
N ARG A 138 59.65 2.98 18.87
CA ARG A 138 59.49 1.52 18.63
C ARG A 138 58.20 0.95 19.23
N LYS A 139 57.80 1.41 20.42
CA LYS A 139 56.54 0.98 21.08
C LYS A 139 55.31 1.49 20.32
N GLN A 140 55.35 2.71 19.78
CA GLN A 140 54.28 3.27 18.96
C GLN A 140 54.14 2.53 17.62
N VAL A 141 55.25 2.24 16.93
CA VAL A 141 55.25 1.43 15.69
C VAL A 141 54.64 0.05 15.94
N LYS A 142 54.99 -0.60 17.06
CA LYS A 142 54.41 -1.90 17.42
C LYS A 142 52.89 -1.83 17.66
N ARG A 143 52.40 -0.75 18.30
CA ARG A 143 50.96 -0.50 18.48
C ARG A 143 50.26 -0.30 17.14
N ASN A 144 50.77 0.61 16.29
CA ASN A 144 50.21 0.88 14.96
C ASN A 144 50.17 -0.38 14.09
N ARG A 145 51.23 -1.20 14.11
CA ARG A 145 51.28 -2.48 13.38
C ARG A 145 50.24 -3.47 13.90
N SER A 146 50.03 -3.52 15.22
CA SER A 146 49.02 -4.38 15.83
C SER A 146 47.59 -3.92 15.53
N GLU A 147 47.35 -2.62 15.45
CA GLU A 147 46.07 -2.03 15.05
C GLU A 147 45.77 -2.33 13.58
N LEU A 148 46.73 -2.08 12.68
CA LEU A 148 46.60 -2.43 11.25
C LEU A 148 46.34 -3.92 11.03
N PHE A 149 46.93 -4.79 11.85
CA PHE A 149 46.67 -6.23 11.77
C PHE A 149 45.24 -6.58 12.19
N ARG A 150 44.75 -5.97 13.29
CA ARG A 150 43.36 -6.14 13.74
C ARG A 150 42.36 -5.63 12.71
N ASP A 151 42.65 -4.50 12.09
CA ASP A 151 41.77 -3.91 11.07
C ASP A 151 41.79 -4.72 9.78
N ASN A 152 42.94 -5.25 9.36
CA ASN A 152 43.00 -6.22 8.26
C ASN A 152 42.14 -7.46 8.52
N ILE A 153 42.14 -7.98 9.76
CA ILE A 153 41.27 -9.11 10.12
C ILE A 153 39.78 -8.70 10.02
N LYS A 154 39.40 -7.55 10.59
CA LYS A 154 38.02 -7.05 10.50
C LYS A 154 37.58 -6.85 9.04
N LEU A 155 38.44 -6.27 8.20
CA LEU A 155 38.15 -6.05 6.78
C LEU A 155 37.98 -7.38 6.03
N LYS A 156 38.82 -8.38 6.30
CA LYS A 156 38.66 -9.74 5.73
C LYS A 156 37.34 -10.38 6.17
N GLU A 157 36.94 -10.21 7.42
CA GLU A 157 35.65 -10.70 7.92
C GLU A 157 34.46 -9.98 7.26
N GLN A 158 34.56 -8.66 7.09
CA GLN A 158 33.55 -7.85 6.41
C GLN A 158 33.41 -8.28 4.94
N LEU A 159 34.53 -8.45 4.21
CA LEU A 159 34.53 -8.96 2.84
C LEU A 159 33.87 -10.33 2.76
N LYS A 160 34.20 -11.25 3.68
CA LYS A 160 33.57 -12.58 3.75
C LYS A 160 32.06 -12.48 4.01
N ALA A 161 31.62 -11.53 4.84
CA ALA A 161 30.21 -11.30 5.12
C ALA A 161 29.47 -10.72 3.89
N VAL A 162 30.09 -9.78 3.18
CA VAL A 162 29.55 -9.18 1.95
C VAL A 162 29.45 -10.23 0.84
N ASN A 163 30.49 -11.04 0.61
CA ASN A 163 30.47 -12.11 -0.38
C ASN A 163 29.38 -13.15 -0.09
N LYS A 164 29.18 -13.52 1.17
CA LYS A 164 28.05 -14.39 1.57
C LYS A 164 26.69 -13.77 1.27
N ARG A 165 26.53 -12.45 1.45
CA ARG A 165 25.30 -11.73 1.08
C ARG A 165 25.11 -11.73 -0.42
N TYR A 166 26.16 -11.37 -1.18
CA TYR A 166 26.14 -11.37 -2.64
C TYR A 166 25.69 -12.72 -3.20
N GLU A 167 26.31 -13.83 -2.77
CA GLU A 167 25.95 -15.18 -3.21
C GLU A 167 24.51 -15.56 -2.86
N LYS A 168 24.03 -15.14 -1.68
CA LYS A 168 22.63 -15.34 -1.28
C LYS A 168 21.68 -14.60 -2.22
N TYR A 169 21.97 -13.35 -2.58
CA TYR A 169 21.15 -12.56 -3.48
C TYR A 169 21.22 -13.05 -4.93
N LYS A 170 22.40 -13.47 -5.40
CA LYS A 170 22.60 -14.12 -6.71
C LYS A 170 21.72 -15.37 -6.85
N LYS A 171 21.77 -16.28 -5.87
CA LYS A 171 20.91 -17.48 -5.83
C LYS A 171 19.42 -17.13 -5.73
N ARG A 172 19.05 -16.05 -5.04
CA ARG A 172 17.65 -15.58 -5.00
C ARG A 172 17.19 -15.07 -6.36
N CYS A 173 17.99 -14.25 -7.02
CA CYS A 173 17.71 -13.73 -8.36
C CYS A 173 17.54 -14.88 -9.36
N ASN A 174 18.43 -15.86 -9.34
CA ASN A 174 18.34 -17.02 -10.25
C ASN A 174 17.08 -17.86 -10.02
N ARG A 175 16.66 -18.07 -8.77
CA ARG A 175 15.39 -18.75 -8.45
C ARG A 175 14.16 -17.97 -8.93
N GLU A 176 14.18 -16.65 -8.79
CA GLU A 176 13.09 -15.79 -9.31
C GLU A 176 13.04 -15.83 -10.84
N LYS A 177 14.20 -15.81 -11.52
CA LYS A 177 14.25 -15.98 -12.97
C LYS A 177 13.67 -17.33 -13.41
N GLN A 178 14.08 -18.44 -12.79
CA GLN A 178 13.56 -19.77 -13.10
C GLN A 178 12.05 -19.89 -12.88
N LYS A 179 11.52 -19.29 -11.80
CA LYS A 179 10.06 -19.23 -11.57
C LYS A 179 9.33 -18.44 -12.67
N ARG A 180 9.91 -17.36 -13.17
CA ARG A 180 9.33 -16.58 -14.28
C ARG A 180 9.28 -17.41 -15.55
N PHE A 181 10.37 -18.07 -15.93
CA PHE A 181 10.41 -18.95 -17.10
C PHE A 181 9.35 -20.07 -17.02
N GLN A 182 9.23 -20.77 -15.89
CA GLN A 182 8.20 -21.81 -15.74
C GLN A 182 6.75 -21.28 -15.82
N ASN A 183 6.50 -20.07 -15.30
CA ASN A 183 5.17 -19.44 -15.39
C ASN A 183 4.89 -18.91 -16.81
N GLU A 184 5.91 -18.45 -17.52
CA GLU A 184 5.83 -17.98 -18.90
C GLU A 184 5.55 -19.14 -19.86
N ASP A 185 6.25 -20.27 -19.73
CA ASP A 185 6.04 -21.47 -20.56
C ASP A 185 4.61 -22.02 -20.40
N GLY A 186 4.12 -22.11 -19.16
CA GLY A 186 2.75 -22.52 -18.88
C GLY A 186 1.69 -21.54 -19.39
N SER A 187 1.97 -20.23 -19.34
CA SER A 187 1.09 -19.18 -19.87
C SER A 187 1.06 -19.19 -21.39
N GLN A 188 2.22 -19.36 -22.04
CA GLN A 188 2.36 -19.34 -23.49
C GLN A 188 1.72 -20.58 -24.13
N ALA A 189 1.93 -21.77 -23.55
CA ALA A 189 1.27 -22.99 -24.01
C ALA A 189 -0.26 -22.90 -23.90
N ASN A 190 -0.78 -22.28 -22.84
CA ASN A 190 -2.22 -22.07 -22.68
C ASN A 190 -2.75 -21.02 -23.67
N GLN A 191 -2.00 -19.94 -23.94
CA GLN A 191 -2.37 -18.95 -24.96
C GLN A 191 -2.45 -19.58 -26.34
N GLN A 192 -1.46 -20.40 -26.74
CA GLN A 192 -1.47 -21.11 -28.01
C GLN A 192 -2.69 -22.05 -28.15
N LYS A 193 -3.05 -22.79 -27.08
CA LYS A 193 -4.27 -23.62 -27.06
C LYS A 193 -5.53 -22.79 -27.31
N TYR A 194 -5.64 -21.62 -26.69
CA TYR A 194 -6.77 -20.73 -26.89
C TYR A 194 -6.79 -20.08 -28.27
N GLU A 195 -5.62 -19.74 -28.83
CA GLU A 195 -5.51 -19.23 -30.21
C GLU A 195 -5.96 -20.28 -31.23
N ILE A 196 -5.50 -21.52 -31.12
CA ILE A 196 -5.92 -22.63 -31.99
C ILE A 196 -7.44 -22.82 -31.92
N LEU A 197 -7.99 -22.86 -30.71
CA LEU A 197 -9.43 -22.98 -30.49
C LEU A 197 -10.19 -21.79 -31.09
N SER A 198 -9.70 -20.57 -30.87
CA SER A 198 -10.33 -19.35 -31.39
C SER A 198 -10.38 -19.35 -32.92
N ASN A 199 -9.31 -19.77 -33.57
CA ASN A 199 -9.20 -19.85 -35.02
C ASN A 199 -10.13 -20.94 -35.58
N ALA A 200 -10.23 -22.09 -34.90
CA ALA A 200 -11.15 -23.16 -35.31
C ALA A 200 -12.61 -22.71 -35.25
N ILE A 201 -13.02 -22.04 -34.16
CA ILE A 201 -14.38 -21.53 -33.99
C ILE A 201 -14.67 -20.42 -35.02
N LYS A 202 -13.73 -19.51 -35.24
CA LYS A 202 -13.85 -18.43 -36.23
C LYS A 202 -14.04 -18.98 -37.66
N LYS A 203 -13.29 -20.02 -38.02
CA LYS A 203 -13.46 -20.72 -39.32
C LYS A 203 -14.85 -21.34 -39.44
N ARG A 204 -15.31 -22.09 -38.42
CA ARG A 204 -16.66 -22.69 -38.42
C ARG A 204 -17.76 -21.64 -38.52
N TYR A 205 -17.69 -20.58 -37.72
CA TYR A 205 -18.69 -19.52 -37.72
C TYR A 205 -18.79 -18.78 -39.06
N LYS A 206 -17.65 -18.57 -39.75
CA LYS A 206 -17.63 -17.98 -41.10
C LYS A 206 -18.26 -18.89 -42.16
N ASN A 207 -18.05 -20.20 -42.05
CA ASN A 207 -18.52 -21.17 -43.05
C ASN A 207 -20.01 -21.49 -42.92
N VAL A 208 -20.60 -21.34 -41.74
CA VAL A 208 -22.03 -21.54 -41.51
C VAL A 208 -22.83 -20.46 -42.26
N LYS A 209 -23.72 -20.88 -43.16
CA LYS A 209 -24.67 -19.98 -43.85
C LYS A 209 -26.00 -19.85 -43.10
N ASN A 210 -26.41 -20.89 -42.38
CA ASN A 210 -27.68 -20.95 -41.67
C ASN A 210 -27.69 -20.05 -40.42
N ARG A 211 -28.73 -19.21 -40.28
CA ARG A 211 -28.86 -18.26 -39.17
C ARG A 211 -29.07 -18.96 -37.83
N GLN A 212 -29.80 -20.08 -37.82
CA GLN A 212 -30.06 -20.84 -36.59
C GLN A 212 -28.78 -21.46 -36.03
N GLU A 213 -27.93 -22.00 -36.89
CA GLU A 213 -26.63 -22.55 -36.50
C GLU A 213 -25.66 -21.46 -36.00
N LYS A 214 -25.66 -20.27 -36.63
CA LYS A 214 -24.90 -19.12 -36.10
C LYS A 214 -25.35 -18.74 -34.70
N TYR A 215 -26.67 -18.74 -34.45
CA TYR A 215 -27.23 -18.45 -33.14
C TYR A 215 -26.90 -19.53 -32.11
N ALA A 216 -26.94 -20.81 -32.51
CA ALA A 216 -26.53 -21.92 -31.65
C ALA A 216 -25.07 -21.77 -31.19
N ILE A 217 -24.16 -21.42 -32.11
CA ILE A 217 -22.75 -21.14 -31.78
C ILE A 217 -22.64 -19.94 -30.84
N GLN A 218 -23.39 -18.86 -31.08
CA GLN A 218 -23.39 -17.68 -30.21
C GLN A 218 -23.91 -18.00 -28.79
N LYS A 219 -24.94 -18.84 -28.67
CA LYS A 219 -25.55 -19.23 -27.40
C LYS A 219 -24.60 -19.99 -26.48
N ILE A 220 -23.68 -20.80 -27.03
CA ILE A 220 -22.63 -21.49 -26.27
C ILE A 220 -21.78 -20.49 -25.47
N PHE A 221 -21.57 -19.30 -26.03
CA PHE A 221 -20.78 -18.24 -25.40
C PHE A 221 -21.56 -17.37 -24.42
N GLU A 222 -22.88 -17.45 -24.44
CA GLU A 222 -23.74 -16.69 -23.54
C GLU A 222 -23.94 -17.35 -22.17
N GLU A 223 -23.49 -18.60 -22.03
CA GLU A 223 -23.55 -19.38 -20.80
C GLU A 223 -22.77 -18.71 -19.66
N LYS A 224 -23.33 -18.77 -18.44
CA LYS A 224 -22.77 -18.10 -17.24
C LYS A 224 -21.35 -18.55 -16.91
N THR A 225 -21.02 -19.80 -17.20
CA THR A 225 -19.72 -20.44 -17.00
C THR A 225 -18.63 -19.89 -17.95
N VAL A 226 -19.04 -19.37 -19.10
CA VAL A 226 -18.15 -18.81 -20.12
C VAL A 226 -17.98 -17.30 -19.88
N LYS A 227 -19.06 -16.59 -19.55
CA LYS A 227 -19.04 -15.15 -19.23
C LYS A 227 -18.24 -14.79 -17.97
N SER A 228 -18.04 -15.71 -17.04
CA SER A 228 -17.26 -15.44 -15.83
C SER A 228 -15.74 -15.42 -16.07
N SER A 229 -15.25 -16.04 -17.15
CA SER A 229 -13.81 -16.12 -17.43
C SER A 229 -13.34 -15.05 -18.42
N ARG A 230 -12.37 -14.23 -17.99
CA ARG A 230 -11.75 -13.17 -18.82
C ARG A 230 -11.13 -13.71 -20.11
N GLN A 231 -10.49 -14.88 -20.06
CA GLN A 231 -9.87 -15.50 -21.23
C GLN A 231 -10.92 -16.01 -22.23
N LYS A 232 -12.02 -16.58 -21.73
CA LYS A 232 -13.13 -17.02 -22.59
C LYS A 232 -13.86 -15.84 -23.23
N ILE A 233 -14.01 -14.71 -22.52
CA ILE A 233 -14.53 -13.46 -23.09
C ILE A 233 -13.64 -12.93 -24.22
N ARG A 234 -12.31 -13.10 -24.13
CA ARG A 234 -11.39 -12.69 -25.21
C ARG A 234 -11.63 -13.51 -26.48
N ILE A 235 -11.79 -14.83 -26.34
CA ILE A 235 -12.13 -15.73 -27.46
C ILE A 235 -13.46 -15.32 -28.08
N ILE A 236 -14.48 -15.00 -27.27
CA ILE A 236 -15.78 -14.50 -27.76
C ILE A 236 -15.61 -13.28 -28.66
N LYS A 237 -14.83 -12.30 -28.20
CA LYS A 237 -14.57 -11.06 -28.95
C LYS A 237 -13.82 -11.32 -30.26
N GLU A 238 -12.81 -12.19 -30.24
CA GLU A 238 -11.95 -12.50 -31.40
C GLU A 238 -12.65 -13.40 -32.45
N CYS A 239 -13.49 -14.34 -32.01
CA CYS A 239 -14.17 -15.31 -32.87
C CYS A 239 -15.46 -14.78 -33.48
N LEU A 240 -16.32 -14.17 -32.65
CA LEU A 240 -17.66 -13.76 -33.05
C LEU A 240 -17.72 -12.32 -33.54
N ALA A 241 -16.59 -11.59 -33.47
CA ALA A 241 -16.53 -10.20 -33.90
C ALA A 241 -17.63 -9.32 -33.26
N VAL A 242 -18.07 -9.68 -32.04
CA VAL A 242 -19.14 -8.97 -31.30
C VAL A 242 -18.73 -7.52 -31.02
N ASP A 243 -17.43 -7.24 -30.95
CA ASP A 243 -16.87 -5.88 -30.86
C ASP A 243 -16.43 -5.29 -32.22
N GLN A 244 -16.58 -6.02 -33.33
CA GLN A 244 -16.54 -5.46 -34.70
C GLN A 244 -17.95 -5.12 -35.20
N GLY A 245 -18.94 -5.05 -34.31
CA GLY A 245 -20.05 -4.14 -34.55
C GLY A 245 -19.40 -2.82 -34.96
N HIS A 246 -19.72 -2.34 -36.17
CA HIS A 246 -19.28 -1.06 -36.68
C HIS A 246 -19.12 -0.14 -35.48
N ILE A 247 -17.88 0.25 -35.15
CA ILE A 247 -17.67 1.33 -34.22
C ILE A 247 -18.38 2.47 -34.94
N ARG A 248 -19.67 2.68 -34.62
CA ARG A 248 -20.35 3.93 -34.92
C ARG A 248 -19.39 4.89 -34.28
N LYS A 249 -18.58 5.56 -35.10
CA LYS A 249 -17.62 6.56 -34.65
C LYS A 249 -18.48 7.44 -33.77
N LYS A 250 -18.38 7.29 -32.44
CA LYS A 250 -19.13 8.12 -31.52
C LYS A 250 -18.65 9.49 -31.92
N GLN A 251 -19.53 10.30 -32.51
CA GLN A 251 -19.19 11.66 -32.89
C GLN A 251 -18.49 12.25 -31.68
N PRO A 252 -17.34 12.92 -31.88
CA PRO A 252 -16.48 13.30 -30.76
C PRO A 252 -17.33 14.12 -29.79
N VAL A 253 -17.57 13.56 -28.59
CA VAL A 253 -18.36 14.15 -27.50
C VAL A 253 -17.88 15.57 -27.18
N PHE A 254 -16.63 15.88 -27.55
CA PHE A 254 -16.03 17.20 -27.51
C PHE A 254 -16.81 18.26 -28.30
N LYS A 255 -17.29 17.97 -29.52
CA LYS A 255 -18.02 18.97 -30.34
C LYS A 255 -19.35 19.37 -29.72
N GLU A 256 -20.09 18.42 -29.15
CA GLU A 256 -21.38 18.71 -28.47
C GLU A 256 -21.17 19.55 -27.19
N LYS A 257 -20.09 19.29 -26.44
CA LYS A 257 -19.76 20.08 -25.25
C LYS A 257 -19.41 21.53 -25.60
N VAL A 258 -18.65 21.76 -26.66
CA VAL A 258 -18.31 23.12 -27.12
C VAL A 258 -19.55 23.89 -27.57
N ILE A 259 -20.44 23.23 -28.34
CA ILE A 259 -21.70 23.85 -28.80
C ILE A 259 -22.59 24.19 -27.60
N SER A 260 -22.80 23.27 -26.66
CA SER A 260 -23.64 23.52 -25.49
C SER A 260 -23.09 24.62 -24.57
N PHE A 261 -21.76 24.76 -24.47
CA PHE A 261 -21.14 25.85 -23.72
C PHE A 261 -21.42 27.20 -24.40
N LYS A 262 -21.16 27.31 -25.71
CA LYS A 262 -21.44 28.52 -26.50
C LYS A 262 -22.90 28.95 -26.44
N ILE A 263 -23.83 28.00 -26.47
CA ILE A 263 -25.27 28.28 -26.38
C ILE A 263 -25.62 28.83 -25.00
N LYS A 264 -25.06 28.27 -23.92
CA LYS A 264 -25.28 28.80 -22.56
C LYS A 264 -24.74 30.22 -22.43
N GLU A 265 -23.53 30.45 -22.89
CA GLU A 265 -22.90 31.78 -22.86
C GLU A 265 -23.72 32.83 -23.63
N PHE A 266 -24.34 32.43 -24.75
CA PHE A 266 -25.26 33.29 -25.49
C PHE A 266 -26.51 33.63 -24.67
N PHE A 267 -27.17 32.63 -24.06
CA PHE A 267 -28.37 32.89 -23.24
C PHE A 267 -28.09 33.63 -21.94
N ASP A 268 -26.87 33.57 -21.41
CA ASP A 268 -26.49 34.26 -20.18
C ASP A 268 -26.28 35.78 -20.37
N ARG A 269 -26.24 36.28 -21.61
CA ARG A 269 -26.09 37.72 -21.89
C ARG A 269 -27.37 38.50 -21.63
N ASP A 270 -27.21 39.74 -21.18
CA ASP A 270 -28.32 40.63 -20.77
C ASP A 270 -29.14 41.20 -21.95
N ASP A 271 -28.57 41.20 -23.16
CA ASP A 271 -29.22 41.61 -24.42
C ASP A 271 -30.15 40.51 -24.98
N ILE A 272 -29.98 39.27 -24.53
CA ILE A 272 -30.76 38.10 -24.99
C ILE A 272 -31.75 37.65 -23.92
N SER A 273 -31.36 37.71 -22.65
CA SER A 273 -32.24 37.35 -21.54
C SER A 273 -32.06 38.30 -20.37
N ARG A 274 -33.13 38.56 -19.61
CA ARG A 274 -33.06 39.40 -18.40
C ARG A 274 -33.37 38.59 -17.15
N ALA A 275 -32.49 38.73 -16.16
CA ALA A 275 -32.73 38.19 -14.82
C ALA A 275 -33.78 39.03 -14.09
N ILE A 276 -34.70 38.37 -13.39
CA ILE A 276 -35.66 39.04 -12.51
C ILE A 276 -35.26 38.79 -11.06
N ALA A 277 -35.21 39.88 -10.28
CA ALA A 277 -34.96 39.80 -8.86
C ALA A 277 -36.21 39.28 -8.13
N GLY A 278 -36.04 38.30 -7.23
CA GLY A 278 -37.13 37.83 -6.39
C GLY A 278 -36.92 36.41 -5.86
N LYS A 279 -37.46 36.15 -4.66
CA LYS A 279 -37.38 34.82 -4.01
C LYS A 279 -38.15 33.75 -4.78
N LYS A 280 -39.31 34.10 -5.36
CA LYS A 280 -40.13 33.22 -6.21
C LYS A 280 -39.46 32.91 -7.56
N GLU A 281 -38.58 33.81 -8.01
CA GLU A 281 -37.80 33.67 -9.24
C GLU A 281 -36.43 33.05 -9.02
N THR A 282 -36.12 32.56 -7.81
CA THR A 282 -34.86 31.86 -7.54
C THR A 282 -35.07 30.35 -7.57
N VAL A 283 -34.30 29.65 -8.41
CA VAL A 283 -34.29 28.19 -8.55
C VAL A 283 -32.98 27.64 -8.01
N SER A 284 -33.04 26.59 -7.20
CA SER A 284 -31.86 25.88 -6.70
C SER A 284 -31.65 24.56 -7.44
N LEU A 285 -30.57 24.45 -8.20
CA LEU A 285 -30.16 23.21 -8.88
C LEU A 285 -28.75 22.81 -8.44
N LYS A 286 -28.57 21.56 -8.00
CA LYS A 286 -27.27 21.03 -7.54
C LYS A 286 -26.57 21.92 -6.50
N LYS A 287 -27.34 22.46 -5.55
CA LYS A 287 -26.89 23.39 -4.49
C LYS A 287 -26.47 24.78 -4.98
N ASN A 288 -26.61 25.09 -6.27
CA ASN A 288 -26.40 26.43 -6.80
C ASN A 288 -27.76 27.13 -6.95
N LYS A 289 -27.91 28.28 -6.30
CA LYS A 289 -29.09 29.14 -6.47
C LYS A 289 -28.87 30.04 -7.67
N MET A 290 -29.82 30.05 -8.59
CA MET A 290 -29.81 30.87 -9.80
C MET A 290 -31.14 31.60 -9.92
N GLN A 291 -31.11 32.85 -10.39
CA GLN A 291 -32.32 33.59 -10.73
C GLN A 291 -32.83 33.11 -12.10
N LYS A 292 -34.15 33.00 -12.26
CA LYS A 292 -34.76 32.77 -13.57
C LYS A 292 -34.44 33.95 -14.49
N ARG A 293 -34.15 33.64 -15.75
CA ARG A 293 -33.92 34.61 -16.81
C ARG A 293 -35.01 34.43 -17.87
N TYR A 294 -35.61 35.53 -18.29
CA TYR A 294 -36.64 35.54 -19.33
C TYR A 294 -36.01 35.97 -20.65
N LEU A 295 -36.35 35.27 -21.74
CA LEU A 295 -35.88 35.60 -23.07
C LEU A 295 -36.55 36.89 -23.56
N LEU A 296 -35.77 37.75 -24.20
CA LEU A 296 -36.26 39.02 -24.73
C LEU A 296 -36.88 38.89 -26.13
N ASP A 297 -36.61 37.77 -26.82
CA ASP A 297 -37.10 37.51 -28.17
C ASP A 297 -37.46 36.02 -28.34
N ASN A 298 -38.12 35.72 -29.45
CA ASN A 298 -38.53 34.38 -29.85
C ASN A 298 -37.31 33.50 -30.17
N MET A 299 -37.41 32.21 -29.84
CA MET A 299 -36.34 31.22 -30.07
C MET A 299 -35.86 31.17 -31.53
N LYS A 300 -36.73 31.44 -32.50
CA LYS A 300 -36.37 31.51 -33.92
C LYS A 300 -35.43 32.67 -34.22
N ASN A 301 -35.72 33.86 -33.71
CA ASN A 301 -34.91 35.06 -33.92
C ASN A 301 -33.57 34.92 -33.20
N LEU A 302 -33.58 34.43 -31.96
CA LEU A 302 -32.38 34.16 -31.19
C LEU A 302 -31.45 33.15 -31.88
N TYR A 303 -32.01 32.11 -32.51
CA TYR A 303 -31.22 31.16 -33.30
C TYR A 303 -30.56 31.82 -34.52
N VAL A 304 -31.27 32.70 -35.21
CA VAL A 304 -30.73 33.44 -36.37
C VAL A 304 -29.57 34.35 -35.92
N SER A 305 -29.75 35.09 -34.82
CA SER A 305 -28.69 35.91 -34.23
C SER A 305 -27.47 35.08 -33.81
N PHE A 306 -27.70 33.96 -33.11
CA PHE A 306 -26.64 33.03 -32.71
C PHE A 306 -25.84 32.48 -33.91
N LYS A 307 -26.55 32.14 -35.00
CA LYS A 307 -25.94 31.67 -36.25
C LYS A 307 -25.13 32.73 -36.96
N ARG A 308 -25.59 33.99 -36.93
CA ARG A 308 -24.88 35.13 -37.49
C ARG A 308 -23.57 35.39 -36.75
N GLU A 309 -23.58 35.28 -35.42
CA GLU A 309 -22.38 35.45 -34.59
C GLU A 309 -21.39 34.28 -34.68
N ASN A 310 -21.90 33.05 -34.88
CA ASN A 310 -21.08 31.84 -34.91
C ASN A 310 -21.26 31.05 -36.21
N PRO A 311 -20.86 31.59 -37.38
CA PRO A 311 -21.06 30.92 -38.67
C PRO A 311 -20.26 29.62 -38.78
N ALA A 312 -19.09 29.54 -38.13
CA ALA A 312 -18.25 28.34 -38.11
C ALA A 312 -18.86 27.17 -37.32
N LEU A 313 -19.82 27.43 -36.42
CA LEU A 313 -20.46 26.39 -35.63
C LEU A 313 -21.65 25.80 -36.38
N ARG A 314 -21.51 24.52 -36.73
CA ARG A 314 -22.60 23.72 -37.31
C ARG A 314 -23.61 23.29 -36.24
N CYS A 315 -24.33 24.27 -35.68
CA CYS A 315 -25.50 24.06 -34.81
C CYS A 315 -26.78 23.92 -35.67
N SER A 316 -27.73 23.10 -35.22
CA SER A 316 -29.07 22.99 -35.82
C SER A 316 -30.11 23.59 -34.87
N TYR A 317 -31.27 24.03 -35.38
CA TYR A 317 -32.32 24.62 -34.53
C TYR A 317 -32.72 23.71 -33.36
N LYS A 318 -32.87 22.41 -33.62
CA LYS A 318 -33.19 21.40 -32.60
C LYS A 318 -32.12 21.25 -31.50
N THR A 319 -30.87 21.56 -31.81
CA THR A 319 -29.77 21.51 -30.83
C THR A 319 -29.67 22.81 -30.02
N PHE A 320 -30.24 23.90 -30.54
CA PHE A 320 -30.23 25.21 -29.91
C PHE A 320 -31.37 25.38 -28.89
N THR A 321 -32.54 24.82 -29.18
CA THR A 321 -33.72 24.79 -28.31
C THR A 321 -33.61 23.73 -27.22
#